data_AF-A0A261UH46-F1
#
_entry.id   AF-A0A261UH46-F1
#
_cell.length_a   1.000
_cell.length_b   1.000
_cell.length_c   1.000
_cell.angle_alpha   90.00
_cell.angle_beta   90.00
_cell.angle_gamma   90.00
#
_symmetry.space_group_name_H-M   'P 1'
#
loop_
_entity.id
_entity.type
_entity.pdbx_description
1 polymer ?
#
loop_
_entity_poly.entity_id
_entity_poly.type
_entity_poly.pdbx_seq_one_letter_code
_entity_poly.pdbx_strand_id
1 'polypeptide(L)'
;MASTSPLISCEHCGTIYRRQELRPGEQASCSRCGSVLWRYSGLHPSGWLALALAALIVFIIANAYPVAIMRVQGMVQAASLPEAVLVTWRQGHEVVAVMTGLAGLVLPLLQLVLLVWVLYPLSTGARPPAFASSTRMLRLLAPWSMVPVFVLGVLVAVVKLAGMASVSPGVGLAGFALLTILLTTLGRLSSQSLWHYAERAGAVDLHIPHTRPGDALAGCHVCGQVQALPRAHPDSPHRCVRCDSPLHLRKPDHLARTWALLIAAAILYIPANVLPVMNIESIFGDSGHTILGGVIELWQTGSWDIALIVFVASVMVPLTKLLALAVLAWKVQRGSATGLRQRTRLYGMVEFIGQWSMLDVFVVILLAALAHFQGLMTISAGAGAGAFGTVVILTMLAAMSFDPRYGWDMAADEADHATPLSPRVAHPAANPPSAMQALGNAIHKQEE
;
A
#
# COMPACT_ATOMS: atom_id res chain seq x y z
N MET A 1 -2.18 34.89 15.15
CA MET A 1 -1.16 33.98 14.58
C MET A 1 -1.65 32.55 14.30
N ALA A 2 -2.83 32.11 14.75
CA ALA A 2 -3.32 30.73 14.58
C ALA A 2 -3.93 30.37 13.19
N SER A 3 -4.02 31.30 12.24
CA SER A 3 -4.75 31.13 10.97
C SER A 3 -3.91 30.61 9.79
N THR A 4 -2.59 30.41 9.97
CA THR A 4 -1.67 30.11 8.86
C THR A 4 -1.09 28.69 8.85
N SER A 5 -1.46 27.83 9.82
CA SER A 5 -0.96 26.45 9.87
C SER A 5 -1.49 25.61 8.69
N PRO A 6 -0.63 24.84 8.01
CA PRO A 6 -1.05 24.01 6.86
C PRO A 6 -2.14 23.01 7.26
N LEU A 7 -3.08 22.79 6.37
CA LEU A 7 -4.14 21.81 6.54
C LEU A 7 -3.70 20.43 6.04
N ILE A 8 -4.30 19.38 6.60
CA ILE A 8 -4.10 17.99 6.19
C ILE A 8 -5.45 17.25 6.20
N SER A 9 -5.64 16.33 5.26
CA SER A 9 -6.85 15.52 5.14
C SER A 9 -6.56 14.07 5.56
N CYS A 10 -7.49 13.47 6.32
CA CYS A 10 -7.47 12.03 6.57
C CYS A 10 -7.80 11.25 5.29
N GLU A 11 -6.93 10.31 4.90
CA GLU A 11 -7.12 9.52 3.68
C GLU A 11 -8.34 8.60 3.72
N HIS A 12 -8.74 8.12 4.91
CA HIS A 12 -9.83 7.15 5.05
C HIS A 12 -11.23 7.77 5.26
N CYS A 13 -11.33 8.90 5.97
CA CYS A 13 -12.62 9.53 6.27
C CYS A 13 -12.77 10.97 5.73
N GLY A 14 -11.72 11.52 5.13
CA GLY A 14 -11.75 12.85 4.50
C GLY A 14 -11.70 14.04 5.47
N THR A 15 -11.80 13.82 6.79
CA THR A 15 -11.78 14.91 7.78
C THR A 15 -10.51 15.75 7.67
N ILE A 16 -10.68 17.07 7.67
CA ILE A 16 -9.59 18.05 7.57
C ILE A 16 -9.15 18.47 8.98
N TYR A 17 -7.84 18.46 9.21
CA TYR A 17 -7.20 18.92 10.44
C TYR A 17 -6.20 20.03 10.13
N ARG A 18 -5.92 20.87 11.12
CA ARG A 18 -4.72 21.72 11.11
C ARG A 18 -3.52 20.89 11.53
N ARG A 19 -2.44 20.99 10.77
CA ARG A 19 -1.17 20.33 11.09
C ARG A 19 -0.59 20.96 12.35
N GLN A 20 -0.16 20.09 13.27
CA GLN A 20 0.60 20.48 14.45
C GLN A 20 2.01 19.87 14.37
N GLU A 21 2.98 20.52 15.01
CA GLU A 21 4.32 19.97 15.16
C GLU A 21 4.29 18.87 16.23
N LEU A 22 4.86 17.71 15.90
CA LEU A 22 4.95 16.58 16.81
C LEU A 22 6.29 16.59 17.53
N ARG A 23 6.28 16.31 18.83
CA ARG A 23 7.48 16.05 19.62
C ARG A 23 8.03 14.64 19.35
N PRO A 24 9.29 14.35 19.71
CA PRO A 24 9.84 13.00 19.60
C PRO A 24 8.95 11.95 20.28
N GLY A 25 8.58 10.91 19.53
CA GLY A 25 7.71 9.83 20.02
C GLY A 25 6.20 10.07 19.87
N GLU A 26 5.76 11.28 19.51
CA GLU A 26 4.34 11.57 19.30
C GLU A 26 3.83 11.11 17.92
N GLN A 27 2.53 10.81 17.86
CA GLN A 27 1.81 10.52 16.62
C GLN A 27 0.49 11.29 16.57
N ALA A 28 0.12 11.78 15.40
CA ALA A 28 -1.19 12.38 15.16
C ALA A 28 -2.18 11.29 14.69
N SER A 29 -3.36 11.22 15.32
CA SER A 29 -4.42 10.28 14.92
C SER A 29 -5.72 11.00 14.60
N CYS A 30 -6.48 10.48 13.65
CA CYS A 30 -7.78 11.00 13.28
C CYS A 30 -8.80 10.74 14.39
N SER A 31 -9.45 11.79 14.90
CA SER A 31 -10.51 11.68 15.92
C SER A 31 -11.76 10.94 15.42
N ARG A 32 -12.02 10.94 14.10
CA ARG A 32 -13.21 10.33 13.50
C ARG A 32 -13.06 8.83 13.25
N CYS A 33 -12.07 8.43 12.46
CA CYS A 33 -11.85 7.02 12.11
C CYS A 33 -10.78 6.32 12.98
N GLY A 34 -9.95 7.06 13.70
CA GLY A 34 -8.84 6.52 14.49
C GLY A 34 -7.62 6.11 13.69
N SER A 35 -7.54 6.42 12.39
CA SER A 35 -6.33 6.16 11.58
C SER A 35 -5.20 7.09 12.00
N VAL A 36 -3.96 6.61 11.93
CA VAL A 36 -2.77 7.46 12.14
C VAL A 36 -2.63 8.40 10.93
N LEU A 37 -2.49 9.70 11.17
CA LEU A 37 -2.34 10.72 10.13
C LEU A 37 -0.87 10.91 9.75
N TRP A 38 0.00 11.16 10.74
CA TRP A 38 1.45 11.17 10.56
C TRP A 38 2.16 10.88 11.90
N ARG A 39 3.41 10.43 11.82
CA ARG A 39 4.27 10.13 12.97
C ARG A 39 5.49 11.03 12.96
N TYR A 40 6.06 11.29 14.14
CA TYR A 40 7.36 11.93 14.22
C TYR A 40 8.42 11.09 13.46
N SER A 41 9.27 11.76 12.68
CA SER A 41 10.43 11.16 12.01
C SER A 41 11.67 11.94 12.40
N GLY A 42 12.61 11.28 13.06
CA GLY A 42 13.91 11.87 13.41
C GLY A 42 14.92 11.89 12.26
N LEU A 43 14.58 11.28 11.11
CA LEU A 43 15.45 11.24 9.94
C LEU A 43 15.26 12.50 9.08
N HIS A 44 16.38 13.18 8.79
CA HIS A 44 16.48 14.25 7.81
C HIS A 44 16.58 13.69 6.38
N PRO A 45 16.38 14.51 5.32
CA PRO A 45 16.48 14.06 3.93
C PRO A 45 17.79 13.34 3.59
N SER A 46 18.92 13.76 4.17
CA SER A 46 20.23 13.09 4.00
C SER A 46 20.26 11.68 4.61
N GLY A 47 19.63 11.47 5.77
CA GLY A 47 19.50 10.14 6.39
C GLY A 47 18.62 9.20 5.55
N TRP A 48 17.53 9.71 4.99
CA TRP A 48 16.70 8.96 4.05
C TRP A 48 17.44 8.63 2.76
N LEU A 49 18.25 9.56 2.24
CA LEU A 49 19.09 9.33 1.05
C LEU A 49 20.12 8.22 1.31
N ALA A 50 20.80 8.24 2.45
CA ALA A 50 21.74 7.19 2.83
C ALA A 50 21.07 5.82 2.91
N LEU A 51 19.87 5.72 3.49
CA LEU A 51 19.08 4.48 3.50
C LEU A 51 18.66 4.04 2.10
N ALA A 52 18.26 4.96 1.22
CA ALA A 52 17.88 4.65 -0.16
C ALA A 52 19.07 4.13 -0.99
N LEU A 53 20.25 4.74 -0.84
CA LEU A 53 21.49 4.30 -1.48
C LEU A 53 21.94 2.94 -0.95
N ALA A 54 21.91 2.74 0.38
CA ALA A 54 22.20 1.44 0.98
C ALA A 54 21.26 0.36 0.46
N ALA A 55 19.95 0.65 0.37
CA ALA A 55 18.96 -0.27 -0.17
C ALA A 55 19.22 -0.60 -1.66
N LEU A 56 19.64 0.38 -2.47
CA LEU A 56 19.99 0.17 -3.87
C LEU A 56 21.23 -0.75 -4.02
N ILE A 57 22.26 -0.54 -3.21
CA ILE A 57 23.45 -1.40 -3.20
C ILE A 57 23.08 -2.83 -2.77
N VAL A 58 22.33 -2.97 -1.67
CA VAL A 58 21.88 -4.28 -1.17
C VAL A 58 20.96 -4.96 -2.18
N PHE A 59 20.12 -4.22 -2.92
CA PHE A 59 19.29 -4.76 -4.00
C PHE A 59 20.14 -5.38 -5.12
N ILE A 60 21.21 -4.70 -5.54
CA ILE A 60 22.13 -5.24 -6.56
C ILE A 60 22.78 -6.54 -6.06
N ILE A 61 23.29 -6.54 -4.83
CA ILE A 61 23.91 -7.72 -4.21
C ILE A 61 22.89 -8.86 -4.09
N ALA A 62 21.70 -8.61 -3.54
CA ALA A 62 20.66 -9.62 -3.33
C ALA A 62 20.25 -10.34 -4.61
N ASN A 63 20.24 -9.62 -5.75
CA ASN A 63 19.91 -10.18 -7.05
C ASN A 63 21.09 -10.82 -7.79
N ALA A 64 22.33 -10.49 -7.42
CA ALA A 64 23.54 -11.04 -8.04
C ALA A 64 23.92 -12.42 -7.47
N TYR A 65 23.50 -12.73 -6.24
CA TYR A 65 23.84 -13.99 -5.56
C TYR A 65 22.62 -14.92 -5.45
N PRO A 66 22.83 -16.25 -5.42
CA PRO A 66 21.74 -17.21 -5.28
C PRO A 66 21.07 -17.06 -3.92
N VAL A 67 19.75 -17.23 -3.92
CA VAL A 67 18.91 -17.14 -2.73
C VAL A 67 18.86 -18.48 -2.01
N ALA A 68 18.82 -19.58 -2.75
CA ALA A 68 18.89 -20.93 -2.24
C ALA A 68 19.77 -21.80 -3.13
N ILE A 69 20.45 -22.76 -2.51
CA ILE A 69 21.30 -23.73 -3.18
C ILE A 69 20.84 -25.12 -2.75
N MET A 70 20.44 -25.92 -3.73
CA MET A 70 20.00 -27.29 -3.56
C MET A 70 21.09 -28.25 -4.03
N ARG A 71 21.31 -29.33 -3.27
CA ARG A 71 22.19 -30.43 -3.67
C ARG A 71 21.41 -31.74 -3.66
N VAL A 72 21.42 -32.44 -4.79
CA VAL A 72 20.77 -33.74 -4.99
C VAL A 72 21.71 -34.66 -5.74
N GLN A 73 22.07 -35.80 -5.13
CA GLN A 73 22.85 -36.88 -5.78
C GLN A 73 24.13 -36.38 -6.49
N GLY A 74 24.84 -35.42 -5.90
CA GLY A 74 26.08 -34.86 -6.45
C GLY A 74 25.88 -33.67 -7.41
N MET A 75 24.67 -33.40 -7.89
CA MET A 75 24.36 -32.19 -8.65
C MET A 75 24.09 -31.02 -7.70
N VAL A 76 24.53 -29.84 -8.09
CA VAL A 76 24.29 -28.58 -7.37
C VAL A 76 23.45 -27.67 -8.25
N GLN A 77 22.29 -27.29 -7.78
CA GLN A 77 21.45 -26.27 -8.40
C GLN A 77 21.36 -25.06 -7.48
N ALA A 78 21.49 -23.87 -8.04
CA ALA A 78 21.37 -22.62 -7.31
C ALA A 78 20.34 -21.76 -8.04
N ALA A 79 19.53 -21.00 -7.30
CA ALA A 79 18.56 -20.11 -7.90
C ALA A 79 18.64 -18.72 -7.27
N SER A 80 18.90 -17.71 -8.11
CA SER A 80 18.63 -16.31 -7.81
C SER A 80 17.21 -15.92 -8.27
N LEU A 81 16.70 -14.76 -7.81
CA LEU A 81 15.39 -14.27 -8.27
C LEU A 81 15.36 -14.01 -9.79
N PRO A 82 16.36 -13.32 -10.40
CA PRO A 82 16.39 -13.15 -11.87
C PRO A 82 16.44 -14.47 -12.63
N GLU A 83 17.18 -15.46 -12.10
CA GLU A 83 17.27 -16.78 -12.70
C GLU A 83 15.95 -17.54 -12.63
N ALA A 84 15.23 -17.45 -11.49
CA ALA A 84 13.90 -18.03 -11.38
C ALA A 84 12.93 -17.43 -12.41
N VAL A 85 12.95 -16.11 -12.59
CA VAL A 85 12.15 -15.43 -13.62
C VAL A 85 12.53 -15.90 -15.03
N LEU A 86 13.84 -16.02 -15.31
CA LEU A 86 14.34 -16.43 -16.62
C LEU A 86 13.99 -17.89 -16.96
N VAL A 87 14.11 -18.80 -15.99
CA VAL A 87 13.76 -20.21 -16.17
C VAL A 87 12.26 -20.33 -16.46
N THR A 88 11.42 -19.67 -15.68
CA THR A 88 9.96 -19.69 -15.88
C THR A 88 9.54 -19.05 -17.20
N TRP A 89 10.23 -18.00 -17.65
CA TRP A 89 10.02 -17.42 -18.98
C TRP A 89 10.33 -18.43 -20.09
N ARG A 90 11.48 -19.10 -20.01
CA ARG A 90 11.89 -20.11 -21.01
C ARG A 90 10.99 -21.34 -21.04
N GLN A 91 10.33 -21.66 -19.93
CA GLN A 91 9.33 -22.72 -19.84
C GLN A 91 7.96 -22.34 -20.45
N GLY A 92 7.80 -21.12 -21.00
CA GLY A 92 6.55 -20.68 -21.63
C GLY A 92 5.51 -20.12 -20.66
N HIS A 93 5.86 -19.90 -19.40
CA HIS A 93 4.94 -19.36 -18.38
C HIS A 93 5.11 -17.84 -18.24
N GLU A 94 4.89 -17.13 -19.35
CA GLU A 94 5.16 -15.70 -19.49
C GLU A 94 4.43 -14.85 -18.46
N VAL A 95 3.14 -15.13 -18.19
CA VAL A 95 2.33 -14.36 -17.24
C VAL A 95 2.95 -14.36 -15.84
N VAL A 96 3.39 -15.54 -15.36
CA VAL A 96 4.00 -15.70 -14.04
C VAL A 96 5.37 -15.03 -14.00
N ALA A 97 6.17 -15.19 -15.06
CA ALA A 97 7.49 -14.59 -15.18
C ALA A 97 7.43 -13.05 -15.21
N VAL A 98 6.54 -12.47 -16.02
CA VAL A 98 6.34 -11.01 -16.12
C VAL A 98 5.88 -10.44 -14.78
N MET A 99 4.85 -11.04 -14.19
CA MET A 99 4.30 -10.55 -12.93
C MET A 99 5.34 -10.60 -11.81
N THR A 100 6.06 -11.71 -11.67
CA THR A 100 7.11 -11.87 -10.66
C THR A 100 8.30 -10.95 -10.92
N GLY A 101 8.75 -10.85 -12.18
CA GLY A 101 9.82 -9.93 -12.58
C GLY A 101 9.46 -8.47 -12.31
N LEU A 102 8.23 -8.06 -12.59
CA LEU A 102 7.75 -6.73 -12.26
C LEU A 102 7.74 -6.48 -10.74
N ALA A 103 7.07 -7.35 -9.97
CA ALA A 103 6.90 -7.14 -8.53
C ALA A 103 8.19 -7.32 -7.71
N GLY A 104 9.08 -8.23 -8.13
CA GLY A 104 10.30 -8.58 -7.43
C GLY A 104 11.56 -7.84 -7.88
N LEU A 105 11.62 -7.41 -9.15
CA LEU A 105 12.81 -6.76 -9.73
C LEU A 105 12.55 -5.33 -10.17
N VAL A 106 11.62 -5.13 -11.12
CA VAL A 106 11.47 -3.85 -11.83
C VAL A 106 10.87 -2.77 -10.92
N LEU A 107 9.77 -3.06 -10.22
CA LEU A 107 9.07 -2.07 -9.39
C LEU A 107 9.90 -1.65 -8.16
N PRO A 108 10.56 -2.58 -7.42
CA PRO A 108 11.46 -2.19 -6.32
C PRO A 108 12.66 -1.37 -6.80
N LEU A 109 13.27 -1.74 -7.93
CA LEU A 109 14.38 -0.97 -8.52
C LEU A 109 13.92 0.44 -8.90
N LEU A 110 12.80 0.57 -9.61
CA LEU A 110 12.24 1.85 -10.01
C LEU A 110 11.90 2.73 -8.79
N GLN A 111 11.33 2.13 -7.74
CA GLN A 111 11.07 2.82 -6.48
C GLN A 111 12.36 3.35 -5.83
N LEU A 112 13.40 2.53 -5.74
CA LEU A 112 14.69 2.92 -5.14
C LEU A 112 15.37 4.03 -5.93
N VAL A 113 15.41 3.91 -7.26
CA VAL A 113 15.98 4.92 -8.16
C VAL A 113 15.23 6.25 -8.04
N LEU A 114 13.89 6.22 -8.03
CA LEU A 114 13.07 7.42 -7.87
C LEU A 114 13.26 8.07 -6.49
N LEU A 115 13.41 7.27 -5.42
CA LEU A 115 13.69 7.79 -4.09
C LEU A 115 15.05 8.50 -4.06
N VAL A 116 16.10 7.89 -4.58
CA VAL A 116 17.43 8.52 -4.68
C VAL A 116 17.36 9.80 -5.52
N TRP A 117 16.68 9.76 -6.67
CA TRP A 117 16.49 10.91 -7.56
C TRP A 117 15.82 12.10 -6.87
N VAL A 118 14.81 11.84 -6.01
CA VAL A 118 14.09 12.89 -5.28
C VAL A 118 14.86 13.35 -4.04
N LEU A 119 15.46 12.44 -3.29
CA LEU A 119 16.12 12.74 -2.03
C LEU A 119 17.47 13.43 -2.21
N TYR A 120 18.19 13.16 -3.29
CA TYR A 120 19.48 13.80 -3.58
C TYR A 120 19.41 15.34 -3.61
N PRO A 121 18.58 15.98 -4.46
CA PRO A 121 18.45 17.43 -4.47
C PRO A 121 17.81 17.96 -3.18
N LEU A 122 16.83 17.25 -2.59
CA LEU A 122 16.22 17.67 -1.32
C LEU A 122 17.24 17.68 -0.16
N SER A 123 18.24 16.80 -0.19
CA SER A 123 19.31 16.78 0.81
C SER A 123 20.25 17.98 0.72
N THR A 124 20.30 18.62 -0.45
CA THR A 124 21.08 19.85 -0.70
C THR A 124 20.23 21.12 -0.58
N GLY A 125 18.95 21.00 -0.20
CA GLY A 125 18.02 22.13 -0.08
C GLY A 125 17.40 22.57 -1.40
N ALA A 126 17.69 21.89 -2.51
CA ALA A 126 17.17 22.21 -3.83
C ALA A 126 15.88 21.45 -4.15
N ARG A 127 15.02 22.04 -4.99
CA ARG A 127 13.84 21.37 -5.53
C ARG A 127 14.26 20.37 -6.63
N PRO A 128 13.89 19.08 -6.54
CA PRO A 128 14.17 18.13 -7.61
C PRO A 128 13.54 18.55 -8.94
N PRO A 129 14.22 18.34 -10.08
CA PRO A 129 13.60 18.45 -11.38
C PRO A 129 12.42 17.46 -11.47
N ALA A 130 11.32 17.92 -12.07
CA ALA A 130 10.09 17.14 -12.22
C ALA A 130 9.51 16.54 -10.92
N PHE A 131 9.72 17.19 -9.76
CA PHE A 131 9.26 16.69 -8.44
C PHE A 131 7.79 16.24 -8.38
N ALA A 132 6.91 16.95 -9.10
CA ALA A 132 5.50 16.60 -9.21
C ALA A 132 5.26 15.24 -9.89
N SER A 133 5.99 14.96 -10.97
CA SER A 133 5.90 13.69 -11.69
C SER A 133 6.51 12.56 -10.86
N SER A 134 7.70 12.79 -10.28
CA SER A 134 8.41 11.76 -9.50
C SER A 134 7.63 11.33 -8.25
N THR A 135 7.01 12.27 -7.52
CA THR A 135 6.19 11.93 -6.34
C THR A 135 4.87 11.26 -6.71
N ARG A 136 4.32 11.56 -7.89
CA ARG A 136 3.15 10.86 -8.44
C ARG A 136 3.49 9.42 -8.80
N MET A 137 4.60 9.20 -9.49
CA MET A 137 5.08 7.88 -9.86
C MET A 137 5.41 7.05 -8.61
N LEU A 138 6.12 7.63 -7.64
CA LEU A 138 6.45 6.95 -6.39
C LEU A 138 5.19 6.49 -5.64
N ARG A 139 4.13 7.31 -5.62
CA ARG A 139 2.86 6.93 -5.01
C ARG A 139 2.17 5.77 -5.73
N LEU A 140 2.27 5.70 -7.06
CA LEU A 140 1.73 4.59 -7.83
C LEU A 140 2.50 3.29 -7.58
N LEU A 141 3.82 3.38 -7.38
CA LEU A 141 4.71 2.22 -7.20
C LEU A 141 4.73 1.67 -5.77
N ALA A 142 4.62 2.53 -4.76
CA ALA A 142 4.80 2.16 -3.35
C ALA A 142 3.98 0.94 -2.90
N PRO A 143 2.70 0.76 -3.30
CA PRO A 143 1.91 -0.41 -2.91
C PRO A 143 2.36 -1.74 -3.54
N TRP A 144 3.21 -1.71 -4.57
CA TRP A 144 3.55 -2.88 -5.39
C TRP A 144 4.92 -3.47 -5.10
N SER A 145 5.72 -2.87 -4.21
CA SER A 145 7.01 -3.43 -3.80
C SER A 145 6.81 -4.62 -2.87
N MET A 146 6.81 -5.83 -3.44
CA MET A 146 6.52 -7.07 -2.72
C MET A 146 7.77 -7.83 -2.23
N VAL A 147 8.92 -7.16 -2.14
CA VAL A 147 10.17 -7.77 -1.63
C VAL A 147 10.01 -8.43 -0.24
N PRO A 148 9.30 -7.84 0.75
CA PRO A 148 9.07 -8.52 2.03
C PRO A 148 8.35 -9.87 1.89
N VAL A 149 7.43 -9.95 0.92
CA VAL A 149 6.63 -11.15 0.64
C VAL A 149 7.47 -12.20 -0.09
N PHE A 150 8.39 -11.77 -0.96
CA PHE A 150 9.35 -12.66 -1.61
C PHE A 150 10.22 -13.39 -0.59
N VAL A 151 10.78 -12.71 0.43
CA VAL A 151 11.58 -13.37 1.49
C VAL A 151 10.79 -14.47 2.18
N LEU A 152 9.53 -14.20 2.51
CA LEU A 152 8.66 -15.22 3.12
C LEU A 152 8.41 -16.40 2.17
N GLY A 153 8.17 -16.12 0.87
CA GLY A 153 8.02 -17.15 -0.15
C GLY A 153 9.27 -18.02 -0.30
N VAL A 154 10.47 -17.43 -0.21
CA VAL A 154 11.73 -18.18 -0.19
C VAL A 154 11.82 -19.10 1.02
N LEU A 155 11.50 -18.60 2.21
CA LEU A 155 11.53 -19.41 3.43
C LEU A 155 10.58 -20.61 3.32
N VAL A 156 9.36 -20.39 2.82
CA VAL A 156 8.39 -21.47 2.59
C VAL A 156 8.89 -22.46 1.56
N ALA A 157 9.47 -21.99 0.44
CA ALA A 157 10.02 -22.86 -0.60
C ALA A 157 11.21 -23.70 -0.09
N VAL A 158 12.11 -23.10 0.70
CA VAL A 158 13.24 -23.82 1.34
C VAL A 158 12.71 -24.90 2.27
N VAL A 159 11.73 -24.59 3.12
CA VAL A 159 11.10 -25.58 4.03
C VAL A 159 10.45 -26.72 3.24
N LYS A 160 9.73 -26.41 2.16
CA LYS A 160 9.08 -27.42 1.31
C LYS A 160 10.08 -28.35 0.64
N LEU A 161 11.22 -27.81 0.19
CA LEU A 161 12.26 -28.58 -0.50
C LEU A 161 13.20 -29.33 0.45
N ALA A 162 13.35 -28.86 1.69
CA ALA A 162 14.21 -29.50 2.70
C ALA A 162 13.78 -30.92 3.05
N GLY A 163 12.50 -31.26 2.83
CA GLY A 163 12.00 -32.63 2.98
C GLY A 163 12.49 -33.61 1.90
N MET A 164 12.98 -33.10 0.76
CA MET A 164 13.36 -33.90 -0.42
C MET A 164 14.86 -33.86 -0.69
N ALA A 165 15.55 -32.77 -0.31
CA ALA A 165 16.94 -32.52 -0.64
C ALA A 165 17.66 -31.70 0.43
N SER A 166 18.99 -31.72 0.42
CA SER A 166 19.76 -30.77 1.22
C SER A 166 19.67 -29.38 0.57
N VAL A 167 18.92 -28.48 1.21
CA VAL A 167 18.77 -27.09 0.78
C VAL A 167 19.50 -26.19 1.76
N SER A 168 20.45 -25.42 1.25
CA SER A 168 21.20 -24.43 2.02
C SER A 168 20.81 -23.02 1.58
N PRO A 169 20.60 -22.09 2.53
CA PRO A 169 20.35 -20.69 2.19
C PRO A 169 21.59 -20.06 1.55
N GLY A 170 21.39 -19.32 0.47
CA GLY A 170 22.46 -18.57 -0.21
C GLY A 170 22.62 -17.15 0.33
N VAL A 171 23.68 -16.47 -0.10
CA VAL A 171 23.97 -15.06 0.28
C VAL A 171 22.84 -14.12 -0.16
N GLY A 172 22.16 -14.45 -1.27
CA GLY A 172 21.02 -13.69 -1.75
C GLY A 172 19.89 -13.59 -0.72
N LEU A 173 19.63 -14.65 0.06
CA LEU A 173 18.58 -14.63 1.09
C LEU A 173 18.88 -13.59 2.18
N ALA A 174 20.12 -13.51 2.66
CA ALA A 174 20.53 -12.50 3.63
C ALA A 174 20.42 -11.08 3.03
N GLY A 175 20.80 -10.92 1.75
CA GLY A 175 20.60 -9.68 1.01
C GLY A 175 19.14 -9.24 0.94
N PHE A 176 18.23 -10.15 0.57
CA PHE A 176 16.79 -9.87 0.51
C PHE A 176 16.18 -9.61 1.91
N ALA A 177 16.67 -10.27 2.95
CA ALA A 177 16.25 -10.01 4.33
C ALA A 177 16.65 -8.58 4.78
N LEU A 178 17.90 -8.18 4.53
CA LEU A 178 18.36 -6.81 4.81
C LEU A 178 17.61 -5.79 3.96
N LEU A 179 17.41 -6.08 2.67
CA LEU A 179 16.64 -5.23 1.77
C LEU A 179 15.19 -5.06 2.25
N THR A 180 14.57 -6.11 2.79
CA THR A 180 13.23 -6.05 3.36
C THR A 180 13.16 -5.08 4.53
N ILE A 181 14.16 -5.08 5.41
CA ILE A 181 14.25 -4.12 6.53
C ILE A 181 14.39 -2.69 5.99
N LEU A 182 15.30 -2.48 5.04
CA LEU A 182 15.55 -1.18 4.43
C LEU A 182 14.31 -0.65 3.68
N LEU A 183 13.64 -1.47 2.87
CA LEU A 183 12.41 -1.09 2.18
C LEU A 183 11.24 -0.86 3.15
N THR A 184 11.14 -1.63 4.24
CA THR A 184 10.11 -1.40 5.27
C THR A 184 10.33 -0.06 5.98
N THR A 185 11.58 0.32 6.23
CA THR A 185 11.90 1.64 6.80
C THR A 185 11.63 2.76 5.79
N LEU A 186 12.08 2.62 4.54
CA LEU A 186 11.80 3.56 3.44
C LEU A 186 10.30 3.68 3.15
N GLY A 187 9.51 2.63 3.33
CA GLY A 187 8.06 2.64 3.16
C GLY A 187 7.32 3.57 4.12
N ARG A 188 7.97 4.01 5.21
CA ARG A 188 7.45 5.08 6.09
C ARG A 188 7.47 6.46 5.43
N LEU A 189 8.30 6.64 4.40
CA LEU A 189 8.43 7.88 3.65
C LEU A 189 7.31 7.97 2.62
N SER A 190 6.21 8.62 3.00
CA SER A 190 5.10 8.90 2.08
C SER A 190 5.42 10.03 1.10
N SER A 191 4.70 10.09 -0.03
CA SER A 191 4.79 11.21 -0.96
C SER A 191 4.51 12.55 -0.27
N GLN A 192 3.56 12.58 0.68
CA GLN A 192 3.23 13.77 1.47
C GLN A 192 4.42 14.23 2.33
N SER A 193 5.13 13.28 2.97
CA SER A 193 6.32 13.59 3.76
C SER A 193 7.44 14.21 2.93
N LEU A 194 7.67 13.74 1.69
CA LEU A 194 8.63 14.35 0.75
C LEU A 194 8.28 15.80 0.44
N TRP A 195 7.00 16.08 0.19
CA TRP A 195 6.52 17.44 -0.03
C TRP A 195 6.64 18.32 1.22
N HIS A 196 6.49 17.75 2.43
CA HIS A 196 6.75 18.47 3.68
C HIS A 196 8.23 18.81 3.88
N TYR A 197 9.15 17.91 3.50
CA TYR A 197 10.58 18.22 3.52
C TYR A 197 10.90 19.36 2.54
N ALA A 198 10.30 19.35 1.35
CA ALA A 198 10.45 20.44 0.38
C ALA A 198 9.88 21.78 0.88
N GLU A 199 8.73 21.78 1.59
CA GLU A 199 8.17 22.97 2.26
C GLU A 199 9.16 23.55 3.29
N ARG A 200 9.68 22.69 4.17
CA ARG A 200 10.61 23.12 5.23
C ARG A 200 11.93 23.65 4.70
N ALA A 201 12.39 23.14 3.56
CA ALA A 201 13.57 23.63 2.86
C ALA A 201 13.32 24.96 2.12
N GLY A 202 12.09 25.48 2.08
CA GLY A 202 11.74 26.66 1.27
C GLY A 202 11.76 26.40 -0.24
N ALA A 203 11.82 25.13 -0.67
CA ALA A 203 11.93 24.73 -2.07
C ALA A 203 10.58 24.77 -2.81
N VAL A 204 9.46 24.85 -2.08
CA VAL A 204 8.09 24.91 -2.60
C VAL A 204 7.22 25.80 -1.72
N ASP A 205 6.36 26.60 -2.34
CA ASP A 205 5.44 27.50 -1.64
C ASP A 205 4.35 26.76 -0.86
N LEU A 206 3.97 27.37 0.28
CA LEU A 206 2.92 26.88 1.15
C LEU A 206 1.58 27.47 0.71
N HIS A 207 0.68 26.62 0.22
CA HIS A 207 -0.64 27.05 -0.23
C HIS A 207 -1.68 26.91 0.88
N ILE A 208 -2.32 28.02 1.22
CA ILE A 208 -3.47 28.06 2.14
C ILE A 208 -4.72 28.23 1.28
N PRO A 209 -5.69 27.30 1.34
CA PRO A 209 -6.89 27.39 0.51
C PRO A 209 -7.75 28.58 0.95
N HIS A 210 -8.13 29.42 -0.02
CA HIS A 210 -9.18 30.41 0.18
C HIS A 210 -10.54 29.75 -0.08
N THR A 211 -11.33 29.55 0.98
CA THR A 211 -12.67 28.97 0.87
C THR A 211 -13.70 30.05 0.55
N ARG A 212 -14.46 29.86 -0.53
CA ARG A 212 -15.65 30.66 -0.83
C ARG A 212 -16.90 29.95 -0.30
N PRO A 213 -18.01 30.67 -0.05
CA PRO A 213 -19.30 30.05 0.22
C PRO A 213 -19.66 29.07 -0.92
N GLY A 214 -19.93 27.81 -0.58
CA GLY A 214 -20.20 26.75 -1.57
C GLY A 214 -18.99 25.89 -1.95
N ASP A 215 -17.79 26.16 -1.44
CA ASP A 215 -16.64 25.29 -1.64
C ASP A 215 -16.60 24.14 -0.60
N ALA A 216 -16.02 23.01 -1.00
CA ALA A 216 -15.61 21.91 -0.14
C ALA A 216 -14.09 21.76 -0.17
N LEU A 217 -13.50 21.44 0.98
CA LEU A 217 -12.07 21.19 1.07
C LEU A 217 -11.75 19.75 0.68
N ALA A 218 -10.83 19.56 -0.26
CA ALA A 218 -10.31 18.26 -0.66
C ALA A 218 -8.79 18.20 -0.48
N GLY A 219 -8.30 17.12 0.12
CA GLY A 219 -6.87 16.84 0.19
C GLY A 219 -6.38 16.19 -1.09
N CYS A 220 -5.29 16.72 -1.67
CA CYS A 220 -4.60 16.04 -2.76
C CYS A 220 -3.97 14.75 -2.23
N HIS A 221 -4.35 13.64 -2.84
CA HIS A 221 -3.85 12.33 -2.46
C HIS A 221 -2.34 12.13 -2.74
N VAL A 222 -1.75 12.88 -3.67
CA VAL A 222 -0.31 12.77 -4.01
C VAL A 222 0.56 13.62 -3.07
N CYS A 223 0.29 14.93 -2.98
CA CYS A 223 1.13 15.87 -2.22
C CYS A 223 0.59 16.24 -0.84
N GLY A 224 -0.63 15.84 -0.49
CA GLY A 224 -1.26 16.15 0.81
C GLY A 224 -1.85 17.55 0.92
N GLN A 225 -1.65 18.42 -0.09
CA GLN A 225 -2.16 19.78 -0.06
C GLN A 225 -3.70 19.82 -0.11
N VAL A 226 -4.29 20.50 0.86
CA VAL A 226 -5.73 20.76 0.90
C VAL A 226 -6.07 21.98 0.04
N GLN A 227 -7.08 21.82 -0.83
CA GLN A 227 -7.56 22.84 -1.75
C GLN A 227 -9.08 22.96 -1.66
N ALA A 228 -9.60 24.15 -1.93
CA ALA A 228 -11.04 24.40 -2.04
C ALA A 228 -11.51 24.03 -3.46
N LEU A 229 -12.52 23.16 -3.55
CA LEU A 229 -13.20 22.78 -4.79
C LEU A 229 -14.67 23.22 -4.73
N PRO A 230 -15.25 23.71 -5.84
CA PRO A 230 -16.67 24.03 -5.90
C PRO A 230 -17.55 22.80 -5.63
N ARG A 231 -18.51 22.88 -4.68
CA ARG A 231 -19.47 21.78 -4.46
C ARG A 231 -20.47 21.60 -5.59
N ALA A 232 -20.75 22.67 -6.35
CA ALA A 232 -21.77 22.67 -7.40
C ALA A 232 -21.41 21.76 -8.59
N HIS A 233 -20.12 21.47 -8.81
CA HIS A 233 -19.65 20.64 -9.93
C HIS A 233 -18.60 19.62 -9.43
N PRO A 234 -19.01 18.64 -8.61
CA PRO A 234 -18.09 17.70 -7.95
C PRO A 234 -17.30 16.82 -8.94
N ASP A 235 -17.87 16.58 -10.12
CA ASP A 235 -17.26 15.75 -11.17
C ASP A 235 -16.40 16.53 -12.17
N SER A 236 -16.32 17.87 -12.03
CA SER A 236 -15.46 18.65 -12.92
C SER A 236 -13.98 18.31 -12.69
N PRO A 237 -13.18 18.15 -13.76
CA PRO A 237 -11.80 17.71 -13.63
C PRO A 237 -10.94 18.81 -13.01
N HIS A 238 -10.76 18.76 -11.68
CA HIS A 238 -9.83 19.63 -10.99
C HIS A 238 -8.42 19.03 -10.99
N ARG A 239 -7.42 19.90 -11.02
CA ARG A 239 -6.01 19.52 -10.90
C ARG A 239 -5.41 20.21 -9.69
N CYS A 240 -4.56 19.49 -8.98
CA CYS A 240 -3.84 20.04 -7.85
C CYS A 240 -2.87 21.13 -8.32
N VAL A 241 -2.97 22.33 -7.78
CA VAL A 241 -2.11 23.47 -8.17
C VAL A 241 -0.61 23.23 -7.92
N ARG A 242 -0.27 22.26 -7.08
CA ARG A 242 1.12 21.97 -6.68
C ARG A 242 1.77 20.81 -7.41
N CYS A 243 1.04 19.70 -7.57
CA CYS A 243 1.59 18.49 -8.20
C CYS A 243 0.89 18.11 -9.50
N ASP A 244 -0.07 18.91 -9.95
CA ASP A 244 -0.88 18.70 -11.16
C ASP A 244 -1.62 17.35 -11.20
N SER A 245 -1.76 16.66 -10.06
CA SER A 245 -2.50 15.41 -10.01
C SER A 245 -4.00 15.68 -10.17
N PRO A 246 -4.77 14.80 -10.82
CA PRO A 246 -6.23 14.85 -10.76
C PRO A 246 -6.68 14.94 -9.29
N LEU A 247 -7.49 15.96 -9.00
CA LEU A 247 -8.01 16.26 -7.68
C LEU A 247 -9.53 16.14 -7.75
N HIS A 248 -10.10 15.37 -6.85
CA HIS A 248 -11.53 15.15 -6.77
C HIS A 248 -11.92 15.10 -5.30
N LEU A 249 -13.15 15.51 -4.99
CA LEU A 249 -13.71 15.34 -3.64
C LEU A 249 -13.78 13.86 -3.29
N ARG A 250 -14.26 13.04 -4.23
CA ARG A 250 -14.37 11.58 -4.11
C ARG A 250 -14.01 10.88 -5.41
N LYS A 251 -13.56 9.63 -5.34
CA LYS A 251 -13.14 8.89 -6.54
C LYS A 251 -14.35 8.68 -7.46
N PRO A 252 -14.26 9.06 -8.76
CA PRO A 252 -15.36 8.88 -9.70
C PRO A 252 -15.60 7.39 -9.98
N ASP A 253 -16.86 7.00 -10.12
CA ASP A 253 -17.33 5.64 -10.43
C ASP A 253 -16.72 4.53 -9.56
N HIS A 254 -16.38 4.86 -8.30
CA HIS A 254 -15.62 3.94 -7.44
C HIS A 254 -16.35 2.59 -7.25
N LEU A 255 -17.68 2.58 -7.09
CA LEU A 255 -18.46 1.35 -6.95
C LEU A 255 -18.45 0.52 -8.23
N ALA A 256 -18.71 1.12 -9.39
CA ALA A 256 -18.76 0.40 -10.66
C ALA A 256 -17.40 -0.25 -10.98
N ARG A 257 -16.30 0.50 -10.81
CA ARG A 257 -14.93 -0.01 -10.99
C ARG A 257 -14.60 -1.12 -10.00
N THR A 258 -14.97 -0.94 -8.73
CA THR A 258 -14.72 -1.95 -7.69
C THR A 258 -15.47 -3.24 -8.01
N TRP A 259 -16.76 -3.17 -8.36
CA TRP A 259 -17.55 -4.35 -8.72
C TRP A 259 -17.05 -5.03 -9.99
N ALA A 260 -16.71 -4.28 -11.04
CA ALA A 260 -16.17 -4.85 -12.27
C ALA A 260 -14.89 -5.66 -12.02
N LEU A 261 -13.96 -5.09 -11.24
CA LEU A 261 -12.71 -5.77 -10.86
C LEU A 261 -12.95 -6.96 -9.93
N LEU A 262 -13.88 -6.86 -8.97
CA LEU A 262 -14.24 -7.97 -8.07
C LEU A 262 -14.89 -9.13 -8.81
N ILE A 263 -15.80 -8.86 -9.75
CA ILE A 263 -16.46 -9.90 -10.54
C ILE A 263 -15.44 -10.60 -11.44
N ALA A 264 -14.57 -9.83 -12.12
CA ALA A 264 -13.49 -10.40 -12.91
C ALA A 264 -12.54 -11.28 -12.07
N ALA A 265 -12.17 -10.81 -10.87
CA ALA A 265 -11.36 -11.59 -9.95
C ALA A 265 -12.08 -12.86 -9.44
N ALA A 266 -13.38 -12.79 -9.15
CA ALA A 266 -14.17 -13.94 -8.71
C ALA A 266 -14.29 -15.00 -9.81
N ILE A 267 -14.45 -14.59 -11.08
CA ILE A 267 -14.47 -15.52 -12.22
C ILE A 267 -13.12 -16.21 -12.36
N LEU A 268 -12.00 -15.47 -12.30
CA LEU A 268 -10.65 -16.03 -12.42
C LEU A 268 -10.21 -16.84 -11.18
N TYR A 269 -10.86 -16.65 -10.04
CA TYR A 269 -10.59 -17.47 -8.85
C TYR A 269 -10.94 -18.94 -9.04
N ILE A 270 -11.93 -19.26 -9.88
CA ILE A 270 -12.30 -20.64 -10.20
C ILE A 270 -11.16 -21.37 -10.95
N PRO A 271 -10.68 -20.92 -12.13
CA PRO A 271 -9.57 -21.57 -12.80
C PRO A 271 -8.28 -21.52 -11.98
N ALA A 272 -8.06 -20.50 -11.16
CA ALA A 272 -6.90 -20.44 -10.27
C ALA A 272 -6.83 -21.61 -9.26
N ASN A 273 -7.98 -22.12 -8.80
CA ASN A 273 -8.03 -23.23 -7.84
C ASN A 273 -8.24 -24.60 -8.50
N VAL A 274 -8.80 -24.62 -9.71
CA VAL A 274 -9.11 -25.87 -10.45
C VAL A 274 -7.94 -26.30 -11.34
N LEU A 275 -7.20 -25.36 -11.94
CA LEU A 275 -6.09 -25.70 -12.81
C LEU A 275 -4.83 -26.10 -12.01
N PRO A 276 -3.95 -26.94 -12.59
CA PRO A 276 -2.67 -27.25 -12.00
C PRO A 276 -1.86 -25.97 -11.79
N VAL A 277 -1.33 -25.81 -10.58
CA VAL A 277 -0.40 -24.72 -10.24
C VAL A 277 1.04 -25.14 -10.47
N MET A 278 1.31 -26.43 -10.41
CA MET A 278 2.62 -27.01 -10.65
C MET A 278 2.44 -28.30 -11.45
N ASN A 279 3.19 -28.41 -12.54
CA ASN A 279 3.32 -29.65 -13.30
C ASN A 279 4.73 -30.21 -13.05
N ILE A 280 4.81 -31.50 -12.76
CA ILE A 280 6.05 -32.24 -12.61
C ILE A 280 6.12 -33.18 -13.81
N GLU A 281 7.03 -32.88 -14.73
CA GLU A 281 7.35 -33.78 -15.84
C GLU A 281 8.56 -34.61 -15.42
N SER A 282 8.36 -35.93 -15.36
CA SER A 282 9.39 -36.89 -14.96
C SER A 282 9.42 -38.07 -15.93
N ILE A 283 10.56 -38.76 -15.98
CA ILE A 283 10.75 -39.96 -16.80
C ILE A 283 9.73 -41.08 -16.44
N PHE A 284 9.18 -41.03 -15.22
CA PHE A 284 8.25 -42.02 -14.67
C PHE A 284 6.76 -41.63 -14.83
N GLY A 285 6.46 -40.50 -15.47
CA GLY A 285 5.10 -39.99 -15.71
C GLY A 285 4.94 -38.52 -15.32
N ASP A 286 3.88 -37.90 -15.87
CA ASP A 286 3.52 -36.50 -15.60
C ASP A 286 2.50 -36.42 -14.46
N SER A 287 2.75 -35.58 -13.46
CA SER A 287 1.78 -35.28 -12.41
C SER A 287 1.54 -33.76 -12.29
N GLY A 288 0.28 -33.36 -12.41
CA GLY A 288 -0.15 -31.98 -12.19
C GLY A 288 -0.86 -31.87 -10.84
N HIS A 289 -0.39 -30.98 -9.97
CA HIS A 289 -1.02 -30.74 -8.68
C HIS A 289 -1.73 -29.36 -8.68
N THR A 290 -3.02 -29.36 -8.34
CA THR A 290 -3.74 -28.13 -8.00
C THR A 290 -3.31 -27.63 -6.62
N ILE A 291 -3.67 -26.41 -6.25
CA ILE A 291 -3.41 -25.87 -4.89
C ILE A 291 -4.00 -26.82 -3.83
N LEU A 292 -5.27 -27.17 -3.99
CA LEU A 292 -5.97 -28.03 -3.04
C LEU A 292 -5.42 -29.46 -3.07
N GLY A 293 -5.04 -29.97 -4.25
CA GLY A 293 -4.36 -31.26 -4.39
C GLY A 293 -3.05 -31.30 -3.60
N GLY A 294 -2.22 -30.26 -3.71
CA GLY A 294 -0.98 -30.14 -2.94
C GLY A 294 -1.22 -30.06 -1.43
N VAL A 295 -2.28 -29.36 -0.98
CA VAL A 295 -2.66 -29.33 0.45
C VAL A 295 -3.07 -30.71 0.95
N ILE A 296 -3.88 -31.45 0.18
CA ILE A 296 -4.36 -32.79 0.56
C ILE A 296 -3.17 -33.77 0.67
N GLU A 297 -2.24 -33.71 -0.26
CA GLU A 297 -1.04 -34.56 -0.25
C GLU A 297 -0.13 -34.26 0.95
N LEU A 298 0.11 -32.98 1.25
CA LEU A 298 0.87 -32.57 2.43
C LEU A 298 0.19 -33.02 3.74
N TRP A 299 -1.13 -32.97 3.77
CA TRP A 299 -1.91 -33.47 4.90
C TRP A 299 -1.75 -34.98 5.09
N GLN A 300 -1.85 -35.76 4.01
CA GLN A 300 -1.71 -37.22 4.04
C GLN A 300 -0.29 -37.68 4.38
N THR A 301 0.73 -36.94 3.93
CA THR A 301 2.14 -37.21 4.24
C THR A 301 2.55 -36.82 5.67
N GLY A 302 1.61 -36.31 6.47
CA GLY A 302 1.83 -35.98 7.88
C GLY A 302 2.46 -34.62 8.12
N SER A 303 2.52 -33.73 7.11
CA SER A 303 3.06 -32.37 7.22
C SER A 303 1.94 -31.32 7.41
N TRP A 304 1.13 -31.52 8.46
CA TRP A 304 -0.11 -30.77 8.69
C TRP A 304 0.13 -29.26 8.83
N ASP A 305 1.26 -28.87 9.42
CA ASP A 305 1.65 -27.47 9.58
C ASP A 305 1.83 -26.75 8.23
N ILE A 306 2.54 -27.38 7.29
CA ILE A 306 2.80 -26.81 5.97
C ILE A 306 1.51 -26.78 5.14
N ALA A 307 0.72 -27.86 5.22
CA ALA A 307 -0.58 -27.95 4.54
C ALA A 307 -1.52 -26.80 4.97
N LEU A 308 -1.59 -26.50 6.28
CA LEU A 308 -2.41 -25.42 6.81
C LEU A 308 -1.93 -24.05 6.34
N ILE A 309 -0.62 -23.80 6.35
CA ILE A 309 -0.03 -22.53 5.88
C ILE A 309 -0.39 -22.30 4.40
N VAL A 310 -0.20 -23.29 3.54
CA VAL A 310 -0.51 -23.19 2.10
C VAL A 310 -2.02 -23.00 1.90
N PHE A 311 -2.88 -23.75 2.58
CA PHE A 311 -4.33 -23.60 2.46
C PHE A 311 -4.81 -22.20 2.85
N VAL A 312 -4.32 -21.67 3.98
CA VAL A 312 -4.70 -20.35 4.46
C VAL A 312 -4.20 -19.26 3.51
N ALA A 313 -2.93 -19.33 3.10
CA ALA A 313 -2.32 -18.34 2.21
C ALA A 313 -2.95 -18.33 0.80
N SER A 314 -3.20 -19.51 0.22
CA SER A 314 -3.63 -19.64 -1.17
C SER A 314 -5.14 -19.60 -1.37
N VAL A 315 -5.92 -20.06 -0.40
CA VAL A 315 -7.38 -20.17 -0.56
C VAL A 315 -8.10 -19.18 0.34
N MET A 316 -7.82 -19.21 1.65
CA MET A 316 -8.58 -18.39 2.61
C MET A 316 -8.28 -16.89 2.50
N VAL A 317 -7.02 -16.50 2.28
CA VAL A 317 -6.63 -15.09 2.18
C VAL A 317 -7.28 -14.39 0.98
N PRO A 318 -7.19 -14.89 -0.27
CA PRO A 318 -7.86 -14.30 -1.42
C PRO A 318 -9.40 -14.30 -1.27
N LEU A 319 -9.97 -15.40 -0.77
CA LEU A 319 -11.41 -15.50 -0.53
C LEU A 319 -11.88 -14.44 0.47
N THR A 320 -11.16 -14.29 1.58
CA THR A 320 -11.46 -13.27 2.60
C THR A 320 -11.38 -11.87 2.01
N LYS A 321 -10.38 -11.59 1.16
CA LYS A 321 -10.22 -10.30 0.47
C LYS A 321 -11.40 -10.00 -0.46
N LEU A 322 -11.82 -10.98 -1.27
CA LEU A 322 -12.98 -10.88 -2.17
C LEU A 322 -14.27 -10.61 -1.38
N LEU A 323 -14.54 -11.40 -0.34
CA LEU A 323 -15.73 -11.26 0.49
C LEU A 323 -15.74 -9.93 1.26
N ALA A 324 -14.62 -9.53 1.86
CA ALA A 324 -14.52 -8.28 2.61
C ALA A 324 -14.76 -7.06 1.72
N LEU A 325 -14.16 -7.01 0.52
CA LEU A 325 -14.40 -5.93 -0.44
C LEU A 325 -15.84 -5.93 -0.97
N ALA A 326 -16.41 -7.10 -1.26
CA ALA A 326 -17.80 -7.21 -1.71
C ALA A 326 -18.78 -6.71 -0.62
N VAL A 327 -18.57 -7.07 0.64
CA VAL A 327 -19.38 -6.57 1.77
C VAL A 327 -19.22 -5.06 1.94
N LEU A 328 -17.99 -4.52 1.85
CA LEU A 328 -17.75 -3.08 1.93
C LEU A 328 -18.45 -2.32 0.80
N ALA A 329 -18.33 -2.79 -0.44
CA ALA A 329 -18.98 -2.22 -1.62
C ALA A 329 -20.50 -2.28 -1.50
N TRP A 330 -21.05 -3.44 -1.13
CA TRP A 330 -22.49 -3.63 -0.93
C TRP A 330 -23.05 -2.72 0.17
N LYS A 331 -22.35 -2.56 1.30
CA LYS A 331 -22.81 -1.66 2.37
C LYS A 331 -22.80 -0.19 1.97
N VAL A 332 -21.84 0.27 1.16
CA VAL A 332 -21.86 1.63 0.60
C VAL A 332 -23.02 1.77 -0.38
N GLN A 333 -23.25 0.78 -1.25
CA GLN A 333 -24.35 0.78 -2.21
C GLN A 333 -25.74 0.81 -1.53
N ARG A 334 -25.90 0.13 -0.38
CA ARG A 334 -27.12 0.19 0.44
C ARG A 334 -27.25 1.45 1.30
N GLY A 335 -26.28 2.36 1.25
CA GLY A 335 -26.32 3.60 1.99
C GLY A 335 -26.22 3.46 3.51
N SER A 336 -25.67 2.35 4.02
CA SER A 336 -25.67 2.12 5.47
C SER A 336 -24.59 2.94 6.18
N ALA A 337 -24.98 3.72 7.19
CA ALA A 337 -24.10 4.47 8.09
C ALA A 337 -23.59 3.65 9.30
N THR A 338 -23.91 2.35 9.37
CA THR A 338 -23.58 1.51 10.54
C THR A 338 -22.09 1.12 10.58
N GLY A 339 -21.48 1.22 11.77
CA GLY A 339 -20.15 0.66 12.07
C GLY A 339 -19.01 1.19 11.20
N LEU A 340 -19.02 2.49 10.86
CA LEU A 340 -18.05 3.09 9.92
C LEU A 340 -16.59 2.94 10.37
N ARG A 341 -16.33 2.97 11.67
CA ARG A 341 -14.99 2.77 12.22
C ARG A 341 -14.51 1.33 11.99
N GLN A 342 -15.37 0.33 12.23
CA GLN A 342 -15.05 -1.07 11.94
C GLN A 342 -14.83 -1.30 10.45
N ARG A 343 -15.66 -0.68 9.58
CA ARG A 343 -15.50 -0.77 8.12
C ARG A 343 -14.20 -0.15 7.62
N THR A 344 -13.81 0.99 8.20
CA THR A 344 -12.54 1.64 7.88
C THR A 344 -11.36 0.77 8.31
N ARG A 345 -11.44 0.14 9.49
CA ARG A 345 -10.43 -0.83 9.94
C ARG A 345 -10.37 -2.07 9.06
N LEU A 346 -11.53 -2.62 8.67
CA LEU A 346 -11.61 -3.75 7.75
C LEU A 346 -10.97 -3.41 6.40
N TYR A 347 -11.26 -2.23 5.85
CA TYR A 347 -10.60 -1.74 4.64
C TYR A 347 -9.07 -1.66 4.81
N GLY A 348 -8.59 -1.11 5.92
CA GLY A 348 -7.15 -1.06 6.22
C GLY A 348 -6.51 -2.46 6.36
N MET A 349 -7.22 -3.43 6.94
CA MET A 349 -6.77 -4.82 7.00
C MET A 349 -6.73 -5.46 5.61
N VAL A 350 -7.74 -5.22 4.76
CA VAL A 350 -7.79 -5.70 3.38
C VAL A 350 -6.62 -5.15 2.55
N GLU A 351 -6.31 -3.86 2.69
CA GLU A 351 -5.18 -3.21 2.04
C GLU A 351 -3.85 -3.81 2.53
N PHE A 352 -3.71 -4.03 3.84
CA PHE A 352 -2.52 -4.67 4.42
C PHE A 352 -2.34 -6.10 3.92
N ILE A 353 -3.39 -6.93 3.96
CA ILE A 353 -3.37 -8.32 3.49
C ILE A 353 -3.08 -8.40 1.98
N GLY A 354 -3.53 -7.40 1.22
CA GLY A 354 -3.44 -7.37 -0.24
C GLY A 354 -2.04 -7.59 -0.81
N GLN A 355 -1.00 -7.04 -0.16
CA GLN A 355 0.39 -7.22 -0.60
C GLN A 355 0.91 -8.66 -0.41
N TRP A 356 0.42 -9.37 0.61
CA TRP A 356 0.88 -10.73 0.96
C TRP A 356 0.36 -11.80 0.01
N SER A 357 -0.70 -11.50 -0.73
CA SER A 357 -1.40 -12.47 -1.56
C SER A 357 -0.56 -12.98 -2.75
N MET A 358 0.59 -12.36 -3.05
CA MET A 358 1.51 -12.82 -4.11
C MET A 358 2.54 -13.85 -3.63
N LEU A 359 2.55 -14.21 -2.33
CA LEU A 359 3.47 -15.19 -1.74
C LEU A 359 3.55 -16.47 -2.56
N ASP A 360 2.42 -17.04 -2.93
CA ASP A 360 2.38 -18.35 -3.58
C ASP A 360 2.99 -18.35 -4.98
N VAL A 361 2.87 -17.24 -5.70
CA VAL A 361 3.51 -17.09 -7.01
C VAL A 361 5.03 -17.09 -6.85
N PHE A 362 5.55 -16.38 -5.83
CA PHE A 362 6.97 -16.41 -5.51
C PHE A 362 7.45 -17.79 -5.07
N VAL A 363 6.63 -18.56 -4.34
CA VAL A 363 6.96 -19.94 -3.98
C VAL A 363 7.05 -20.80 -5.24
N VAL A 364 6.03 -20.76 -6.11
CA VAL A 364 5.99 -21.57 -7.34
C VAL A 364 7.19 -21.29 -8.24
N ILE A 365 7.53 -20.02 -8.46
CA ILE A 365 8.65 -19.67 -9.34
C ILE A 365 10.00 -20.14 -8.78
N LEU A 366 10.18 -20.07 -7.46
CA LEU A 366 11.42 -20.50 -6.83
C LEU A 366 11.55 -22.03 -6.83
N LEU A 367 10.44 -22.75 -6.61
CA LEU A 367 10.41 -24.20 -6.74
C LEU A 367 10.71 -24.65 -8.16
N ALA A 368 10.11 -23.99 -9.16
CA ALA A 368 10.40 -24.26 -10.57
C ALA A 368 11.88 -24.04 -10.92
N ALA A 369 12.51 -23.01 -10.37
CA ALA A 369 13.92 -22.72 -10.57
C ALA A 369 14.86 -23.73 -9.89
N LEU A 370 14.58 -24.09 -8.63
CA LEU A 370 15.43 -24.97 -7.83
C LEU A 370 15.29 -26.44 -8.21
N ALA A 371 14.14 -26.85 -8.74
CA ALA A 371 13.85 -28.22 -9.13
C ALA A 371 13.98 -28.45 -10.64
N HIS A 372 14.72 -27.58 -11.35
CA HIS A 372 15.02 -27.76 -12.76
C HIS A 372 16.35 -28.50 -12.95
N PHE A 373 16.32 -29.83 -12.89
CA PHE A 373 17.48 -30.67 -13.21
C PHE A 373 17.37 -31.18 -14.64
N GLN A 374 18.23 -30.68 -15.53
CA GLN A 374 18.23 -31.09 -16.94
C GLN A 374 18.36 -32.62 -17.06
N GLY A 375 17.36 -33.26 -17.69
CA GLY A 375 17.36 -34.69 -18.00
C GLY A 375 16.83 -35.63 -16.91
N LEU A 376 16.38 -35.14 -15.75
CA LEU A 376 15.82 -35.99 -14.68
C LEU A 376 14.38 -35.63 -14.30
N MET A 377 14.16 -34.36 -13.96
CA MET A 377 12.86 -33.87 -13.50
C MET A 377 12.78 -32.38 -13.81
N THR A 378 11.66 -31.95 -14.39
CA THR A 378 11.38 -30.53 -14.57
C THR A 378 10.08 -30.16 -13.88
N ILE A 379 10.17 -29.15 -13.01
CA ILE A 379 8.99 -28.55 -12.38
C ILE A 379 8.69 -27.26 -13.13
N SER A 380 7.48 -27.17 -13.68
CA SER A 380 7.00 -26.01 -14.44
C SER A 380 5.77 -25.39 -13.76
N ALA A 381 5.62 -24.08 -13.92
CA ALA A 381 4.54 -23.32 -13.30
C ALA A 381 3.24 -23.52 -14.08
N GLY A 382 2.26 -24.25 -13.55
CA GLY A 382 1.01 -24.50 -14.26
C GLY A 382 0.16 -23.24 -14.51
N ALA A 383 -0.81 -23.35 -15.42
CA ALA A 383 -1.71 -22.24 -15.77
C ALA A 383 -2.48 -21.66 -14.57
N GLY A 384 -2.71 -22.46 -13.53
CA GLY A 384 -3.32 -22.02 -12.27
C GLY A 384 -2.51 -20.91 -11.59
N ALA A 385 -1.17 -20.94 -11.67
CA ALA A 385 -0.32 -19.91 -11.06
C ALA A 385 -0.50 -18.53 -11.71
N GLY A 386 -0.66 -18.50 -13.04
CA GLY A 386 -0.95 -17.26 -13.78
C GLY A 386 -2.35 -16.72 -13.48
N ALA A 387 -3.36 -17.60 -13.44
CA ALA A 387 -4.72 -17.22 -13.06
C ALA A 387 -4.77 -16.68 -11.62
N PHE A 388 -4.10 -17.35 -10.68
CA PHE A 388 -3.98 -16.92 -9.29
C PHE A 388 -3.34 -15.54 -9.17
N GLY A 389 -2.18 -15.34 -9.80
CA GLY A 389 -1.52 -14.04 -9.86
C GLY A 389 -2.41 -12.91 -10.37
N THR A 390 -3.20 -13.20 -11.42
CA THR A 390 -4.14 -12.24 -11.97
C THR A 390 -5.25 -11.87 -10.99
N VAL A 391 -5.78 -12.85 -10.22
CA VAL A 391 -6.74 -12.59 -9.13
C VAL A 391 -6.13 -11.66 -8.08
N VAL A 392 -4.87 -11.86 -7.71
CA VAL A 392 -4.17 -11.01 -6.74
C VAL A 392 -4.09 -9.56 -7.24
N ILE A 393 -3.69 -9.36 -8.50
CA ILE A 393 -3.61 -8.03 -9.12
C ILE A 393 -5.00 -7.38 -9.17
N LEU A 394 -6.01 -8.08 -9.67
CA LEU A 394 -7.37 -7.53 -9.79
C LEU A 394 -7.97 -7.16 -8.43
N THR A 395 -7.78 -7.98 -7.40
CA THR A 395 -8.26 -7.66 -6.05
C THR A 395 -7.50 -6.50 -5.42
N MET A 396 -6.22 -6.31 -5.77
CA MET A 396 -5.44 -5.14 -5.35
C MET A 396 -5.96 -3.86 -6.03
N LEU A 397 -6.20 -3.91 -7.34
CA LEU A 397 -6.80 -2.80 -8.10
C LEU A 397 -8.23 -2.49 -7.63
N ALA A 398 -9.01 -3.50 -7.25
CA ALA A 398 -10.35 -3.32 -6.68
C ALA A 398 -10.28 -2.56 -5.35
N ALA A 399 -9.38 -2.95 -4.44
CA ALA A 399 -9.16 -2.23 -3.19
C ALA A 399 -8.72 -0.78 -3.43
N MET A 400 -7.79 -0.55 -4.36
CA MET A 400 -7.33 0.80 -4.73
C MET A 400 -8.42 1.66 -5.40
N SER A 401 -9.40 1.03 -6.06
CA SER A 401 -10.52 1.73 -6.69
C SER A 401 -11.60 2.12 -5.68
N PHE A 402 -11.78 1.32 -4.62
CA PHE A 402 -12.75 1.59 -3.57
C PHE A 402 -12.40 2.87 -2.79
N ASP A 403 -13.43 3.59 -2.34
CA ASP A 403 -13.30 4.82 -1.55
C ASP A 403 -14.13 4.70 -0.25
N PRO A 404 -13.49 4.49 0.91
CA PRO A 404 -14.20 4.34 2.18
C PRO A 404 -14.87 5.63 2.67
N ARG A 405 -14.53 6.79 2.09
CA ARG A 405 -15.04 8.10 2.53
C ARG A 405 -16.53 8.29 2.26
N TYR A 406 -17.10 7.63 1.26
CA TYR A 406 -18.53 7.73 0.97
C TYR A 406 -19.41 7.30 2.14
N GLY A 407 -19.06 6.22 2.84
CA GLY A 407 -19.82 5.79 4.02
C GLY A 407 -19.82 6.84 5.13
N TRP A 408 -18.78 7.66 5.21
CA TRP A 408 -18.67 8.75 6.16
C TRP A 408 -19.44 10.00 5.73
N ASP A 409 -19.58 10.27 4.44
CA ASP A 409 -20.37 11.42 3.95
C ASP A 409 -21.86 11.19 4.21
N MET A 410 -22.36 10.00 3.89
CA MET A 410 -23.76 9.66 4.14
C MET A 410 -24.17 9.81 5.60
N ALA A 411 -23.28 9.44 6.53
CA ALA A 411 -23.54 9.64 7.96
C ALA A 411 -23.47 11.11 8.40
N ALA A 412 -22.74 11.95 7.68
CA ALA A 412 -22.73 13.39 7.94
C ALA A 412 -24.04 14.01 7.43
N ASP A 413 -24.49 13.62 6.23
CA ASP A 413 -25.76 14.09 5.66
C ASP A 413 -26.96 13.67 6.54
N GLU A 414 -26.97 12.44 7.05
CA GLU A 414 -28.01 11.95 7.97
C GLU A 414 -28.04 12.76 9.28
N ALA A 415 -26.88 13.13 9.83
CA ALA A 415 -26.79 13.95 11.04
C ALA A 415 -27.23 15.41 10.82
N ASP A 416 -26.90 15.98 9.65
CA ASP A 416 -27.32 17.32 9.25
C ASP A 416 -28.83 17.38 9.00
N HIS A 417 -29.44 16.32 8.45
CA HIS A 417 -30.90 16.23 8.27
C HIS A 417 -31.67 15.93 9.57
N ALA A 418 -31.09 15.20 10.51
CA ALA A 418 -31.71 14.92 11.81
C ALA A 418 -31.73 16.13 12.75
N THR A 419 -30.89 17.15 12.49
CA THR A 419 -30.86 18.40 13.24
C THR A 419 -31.66 19.46 12.50
N PRO A 420 -32.93 19.76 12.86
CA PRO A 420 -33.64 20.85 12.20
C PRO A 420 -32.87 22.15 12.39
N LEU A 421 -32.58 22.83 11.28
CA LEU A 421 -31.94 24.15 11.22
C LEU A 421 -32.71 25.14 12.10
N SER A 422 -32.32 25.28 13.37
CA SER A 422 -32.54 26.54 14.06
C SER A 422 -31.62 27.56 13.38
N PRO A 423 -32.14 28.66 12.81
CA PRO A 423 -31.29 29.65 12.17
C PRO A 423 -30.29 30.12 13.23
N ARG A 424 -28.99 29.98 12.93
CA ARG A 424 -27.93 30.60 13.73
C ARG A 424 -28.18 32.11 13.69
N VAL A 425 -28.94 32.61 14.66
CA VAL A 425 -29.00 34.03 14.97
C VAL A 425 -27.57 34.43 15.27
N ALA A 426 -27.01 35.27 14.41
CA ALA A 426 -25.76 35.95 14.70
C ALA A 426 -25.97 36.73 15.99
N HIS A 427 -25.45 36.23 17.11
CA HIS A 427 -25.28 37.08 18.28
C HIS A 427 -24.34 38.21 17.86
N PRO A 428 -24.78 39.49 17.90
CA PRO A 428 -23.85 40.59 17.71
C PRO A 428 -22.78 40.47 18.79
N ALA A 429 -21.52 40.60 18.39
CA ALA A 429 -20.38 40.58 19.28
C ALA A 429 -20.65 41.53 20.46
N ALA A 430 -20.73 40.98 21.66
CA ALA A 430 -20.70 41.79 22.87
C ALA A 430 -19.35 42.54 22.86
N ASN A 431 -19.41 43.87 22.81
CA ASN A 431 -18.26 44.73 22.94
C ASN A 431 -17.45 44.33 24.20
N PRO A 432 -16.12 44.25 24.13
CA PRO A 432 -15.33 44.07 25.34
C PRO A 432 -15.51 45.31 26.24
N PRO A 433 -15.61 45.15 27.57
CA PRO A 433 -15.68 46.30 28.47
C PRO A 433 -14.36 47.06 28.36
N SER A 434 -14.47 48.35 28.05
CA SER A 434 -13.35 49.30 28.05
C SER A 434 -12.71 49.36 29.44
N ALA A 435 -11.43 49.03 29.53
CA ALA A 435 -10.61 49.09 30.75
C ALA A 435 -10.38 50.53 31.30
N MET A 436 -11.18 51.52 30.88
CA MET A 436 -11.08 52.93 31.29
C MET A 436 -12.19 53.40 32.25
N GLN A 437 -13.15 52.55 32.62
CA GLN A 437 -14.19 52.90 33.62
C GLN A 437 -13.91 52.38 35.04
N ALA A 438 -12.92 51.52 35.23
CA ALA A 438 -12.57 50.97 36.55
C ALA A 438 -11.62 51.86 37.38
N LEU A 439 -11.05 52.92 36.80
CA LEU A 439 -10.12 53.84 37.49
C LEU A 439 -10.79 55.14 38.00
N GLY A 440 -12.02 55.45 37.55
CA GLY A 440 -12.74 56.67 37.98
C GLY A 440 -13.44 56.55 39.34
N ASN A 441 -13.85 55.34 39.75
CA ASN A 441 -14.63 55.13 40.97
C ASN A 441 -13.79 54.81 42.21
N ALA A 442 -12.46 54.81 42.10
CA ALA A 442 -11.55 54.59 43.23
C ALA A 442 -11.03 55.90 43.87
N ILE A 443 -11.23 57.05 43.22
CA ILE A 443 -10.71 58.35 43.72
C ILE A 443 -11.78 59.10 44.53
N HIS A 444 -13.08 58.79 44.38
CA HIS A 444 -14.16 59.53 45.06
C HIS A 444 -14.57 58.98 46.44
N LYS A 445 -13.87 57.98 46.98
CA LYS A 445 -14.24 57.31 48.24
C LYS A 445 -13.24 57.51 49.40
N GLN A 446 -12.40 58.54 49.32
CA GLN A 446 -11.45 58.93 50.38
C GLN A 446 -11.64 60.36 50.92
N GLU A 447 -12.74 61.06 50.60
CA GLU A 447 -13.01 62.42 51.11
C GLU A 447 -14.38 62.63 51.77
N GLU A 448 -14.98 61.60 52.37
CA GLU A 448 -16.05 61.77 53.38
C GLU A 448 -15.82 60.90 54.62
#